data_AF-A0A9D6KE88-F1
#
_entry.id   AF-A0A9D6KE88-F1
#
_cell.length_a   1.000
_cell.length_b   1.000
_cell.length_c   1.000
_cell.angle_alpha   90.00
_cell.angle_beta   90.00
_cell.angle_gamma   90.00
#
_symmetry.space_group_name_H-M   'P 1'
#
loop_
_entity.id
_entity.type
_entity.pdbx_description
1 polymer ?
#
loop_
_entity_poly.entity_id
_entity_poly.type
_entity_poly.pdbx_seq_one_letter_code
_entity_poly.pdbx_strand_id
1 'polypeptide(L)'
;MSVRELIALVVAGCLIGCGPRLITSGGVNADRVAAIEQAIATLRGRPFVPAANVAVLDSAAMGAVVTRLRLSDDSRRILGIWATIDHAFGDDQTDALDSVRRLPTDTSFGVYSPADDTVFIARARLDTSLAIGLREFLSGGQALAEIVLTHELAHAWQRRHFAALFAPTTDVDEWTAHQAVIEGDAEVTTLALTQHAIDAGALEAYLAMRRRMAVAAGQHPDTNRDWQLRYDRATRALCDVARGRGWAALNALLANPPETTAAILDPEAATSTATDAIDEPLTCPVGWDRAVDTGVGAFHIPPLLQLKTGPLLAMDGWRSDRLQICVRAESSDFAWRWQSRWADDAAAERFHMAGPIGDDGRQQCGRDRDRNAARILR
;
A
#
# COMPACT_ATOMS: atom_id res chain seq x y z
N MET A 1 33.87 26.50 -3.53
CA MET A 1 33.78 25.94 -4.89
C MET A 1 34.24 27.01 -5.87
N SER A 2 35.32 26.74 -6.61
CA SER A 2 35.89 27.69 -7.57
C SER A 2 35.06 27.73 -8.86
N VAL A 3 35.13 28.83 -9.61
CA VAL A 3 34.47 28.96 -10.93
C VAL A 3 34.90 27.83 -11.89
N ARG A 4 36.14 27.32 -11.74
CA ARG A 4 36.63 26.17 -12.51
C ARG A 4 35.97 24.84 -12.12
N GLU A 5 35.69 24.64 -10.83
CA GLU A 5 34.94 23.46 -10.35
C GLU A 5 33.47 23.50 -10.82
N LEU A 6 32.85 24.68 -10.84
CA LEU A 6 31.50 24.86 -11.37
C LEU A 6 31.44 24.59 -12.88
N ILE A 7 32.40 25.09 -13.66
CA ILE A 7 32.48 24.86 -15.11
C ILE A 7 32.74 23.38 -15.42
N ALA A 8 33.62 22.71 -14.67
CA ALA A 8 33.87 21.27 -14.83
C ALA A 8 32.62 20.43 -14.52
N LEU A 9 31.83 20.82 -13.50
CA LEU A 9 30.57 20.15 -13.17
C LEU A 9 29.50 20.34 -14.26
N VAL A 10 29.40 21.55 -14.82
CA VAL A 10 28.47 21.87 -15.92
C VAL A 10 28.85 21.14 -17.21
N VAL A 11 30.14 21.10 -17.55
CA VAL A 11 30.64 20.40 -18.75
C VAL A 11 30.49 18.88 -18.61
N ALA A 12 30.74 18.31 -17.43
CA ALA A 12 30.47 16.90 -17.16
C ALA A 12 28.96 16.57 -17.23
N GLY A 13 28.10 17.46 -16.75
CA GLY A 13 26.63 17.35 -16.89
C GLY A 13 26.16 17.32 -18.35
N CYS A 14 26.81 18.07 -19.24
CA CYS A 14 26.47 18.11 -20.67
C CYS A 14 26.82 16.81 -21.43
N LEU A 15 27.80 16.03 -20.97
CA LEU A 15 28.23 14.79 -21.64
C LEU A 15 27.47 13.54 -21.15
N ILE A 16 26.79 13.61 -19.99
CA ILE A 16 25.97 12.51 -19.45
C ILE A 16 24.58 12.44 -20.13
N GLY A 17 24.22 13.43 -20.95
CA GLY A 17 22.89 13.59 -21.55
C GLY A 17 22.67 13.00 -22.95
N CYS A 18 23.58 12.19 -23.50
CA CYS A 18 23.46 11.65 -24.87
C CYS A 18 22.62 10.37 -24.98
N GLY A 19 22.12 9.82 -23.86
CA GLY A 19 21.16 8.72 -23.89
C GLY A 19 19.81 9.17 -24.48
N PRO A 20 19.09 8.30 -25.20
CA PRO A 20 17.76 8.64 -25.69
C PRO A 20 16.82 8.97 -24.52
N ARG A 21 16.18 10.14 -24.58
CA ARG A 21 15.21 10.59 -23.56
C ARG A 21 14.01 9.64 -23.52
N LEU A 22 13.55 9.32 -22.31
CA LEU A 22 12.35 8.52 -22.07
C LEU A 22 11.09 9.25 -22.54
N ILE A 23 10.99 10.55 -22.25
CA ILE A 23 9.89 11.40 -22.70
C ILE A 23 10.41 12.37 -23.76
N THR A 24 9.74 12.37 -24.90
CA THR A 24 10.00 13.26 -26.03
C THR A 24 8.78 14.16 -26.30
N SER A 25 8.90 15.06 -27.27
CA SER A 25 7.74 15.83 -27.76
C SER A 25 6.66 14.94 -28.38
N GLY A 26 7.03 13.77 -28.90
CA GLY A 26 6.11 12.81 -29.54
C GLY A 26 5.46 11.78 -28.61
N GLY A 27 5.83 11.73 -27.33
CA GLY A 27 5.32 10.73 -26.37
C GLY A 27 6.44 10.01 -25.62
N VAL A 28 6.17 8.79 -25.16
CA VAL A 28 7.18 7.93 -24.53
C VAL A 28 8.02 7.22 -25.59
N ASN A 29 9.33 7.11 -25.35
CA ASN A 29 10.25 6.36 -26.18
C ASN A 29 10.00 4.85 -26.04
N ALA A 30 9.46 4.23 -27.10
CA ALA A 30 9.11 2.80 -27.11
C ALA A 30 10.32 1.88 -26.88
N ASP A 31 11.50 2.21 -27.39
CA ASP A 31 12.70 1.41 -27.18
C ASP A 31 13.13 1.41 -25.71
N ARG A 32 12.97 2.56 -25.02
CA ARG A 32 13.24 2.64 -23.57
C ARG A 32 12.20 1.87 -22.76
N VAL A 33 10.93 1.92 -23.14
CA VAL A 33 9.88 1.09 -22.51
C VAL A 33 10.23 -0.39 -22.65
N ALA A 34 10.49 -0.86 -23.87
CA ALA A 34 10.84 -2.25 -24.14
C ALA A 34 12.11 -2.69 -23.39
N ALA A 35 13.10 -1.80 -23.23
CA ALA A 35 14.28 -2.09 -22.43
C ALA A 35 13.96 -2.29 -20.93
N ILE A 36 13.05 -1.49 -20.36
CA ILE A 36 12.61 -1.65 -18.97
C ILE A 36 11.78 -2.93 -18.82
N GLU A 37 10.86 -3.21 -19.74
CA GLU A 37 10.07 -4.45 -19.75
C GLU A 37 10.99 -5.69 -19.80
N GLN A 38 12.02 -5.67 -20.65
CA GLN A 38 13.01 -6.74 -20.73
C GLN A 38 13.84 -6.86 -19.45
N ALA A 39 14.18 -5.74 -18.81
CA ALA A 39 14.90 -5.73 -17.54
C ALA A 39 14.04 -6.34 -16.42
N ILE A 40 12.76 -5.98 -16.33
CA ILE A 40 11.80 -6.62 -15.40
C ILE A 40 11.70 -8.12 -15.72
N ALA A 41 11.52 -8.49 -16.99
CA ALA A 41 11.38 -9.90 -17.36
C ALA A 41 12.62 -10.72 -16.98
N THR A 42 13.81 -10.16 -17.17
CA THR A 42 15.09 -10.77 -16.80
C THR A 42 15.22 -10.90 -15.29
N LEU A 43 14.93 -9.84 -14.53
CA LEU A 43 14.99 -9.83 -13.08
C LEU A 43 14.05 -10.88 -12.46
N ARG A 44 12.83 -10.97 -13.01
CA ARG A 44 11.77 -11.85 -12.49
C ARG A 44 11.81 -13.27 -13.04
N GLY A 45 12.65 -13.53 -14.04
CA GLY A 45 12.73 -14.83 -14.72
C GLY A 45 11.42 -15.23 -15.42
N ARG A 46 10.62 -14.27 -15.87
CA ARG A 46 9.33 -14.49 -16.56
C ARG A 46 9.10 -13.40 -17.62
N PRO A 47 8.51 -13.74 -18.79
CA PRO A 47 8.36 -12.79 -19.88
C PRO A 47 7.32 -11.71 -19.60
N PHE A 48 7.54 -10.49 -20.09
CA PHE A 48 6.59 -9.38 -20.03
C PHE A 48 5.65 -9.44 -21.25
N VAL A 49 4.73 -10.40 -21.26
CA VAL A 49 3.86 -10.67 -22.43
C VAL A 49 2.39 -10.60 -22.03
N PRO A 50 1.55 -9.80 -22.73
CA PRO A 50 1.92 -8.86 -23.80
C PRO A 50 2.74 -7.65 -23.30
N ALA A 51 3.32 -6.86 -24.20
CA ALA A 51 3.90 -5.56 -23.84
C ALA A 51 2.83 -4.61 -23.28
N ALA A 52 3.19 -3.70 -22.38
CA ALA A 52 2.27 -2.71 -21.84
C ALA A 52 2.10 -1.52 -22.79
N ASN A 53 0.87 -1.02 -22.86
CA ASN A 53 0.64 0.27 -23.47
C ASN A 53 1.15 1.36 -22.52
N VAL A 54 1.82 2.38 -23.05
CA VAL A 54 2.30 3.51 -22.24
C VAL A 54 1.86 4.82 -22.88
N ALA A 55 1.26 5.69 -22.08
CA ALA A 55 0.77 7.00 -22.51
C ALA A 55 1.22 8.11 -21.55
N VAL A 56 1.48 9.30 -22.10
CA VAL A 56 1.77 10.50 -21.31
C VAL A 56 0.52 11.37 -21.26
N LEU A 57 0.10 11.75 -20.06
CA LEU A 57 -1.06 12.61 -19.84
C LEU A 57 -0.65 13.97 -19.29
N ASP A 58 -1.49 14.97 -19.53
CA ASP A 58 -1.48 16.20 -18.73
C ASP A 58 -2.14 15.95 -17.35
N SER A 59 -2.05 16.94 -16.47
CA SER A 59 -2.55 16.82 -15.09
C SER A 59 -4.06 16.59 -15.02
N ALA A 60 -4.86 17.14 -15.94
CA ALA A 60 -6.31 17.01 -15.92
C ALA A 60 -6.74 15.61 -16.34
N ALA A 61 -6.16 15.10 -17.44
CA ALA A 61 -6.40 13.74 -17.91
C ALA A 61 -5.90 12.70 -16.89
N MET A 62 -4.72 12.93 -16.28
CA MET A 62 -4.23 12.07 -15.20
C MET A 62 -5.20 12.06 -14.00
N GLY A 63 -5.69 13.23 -13.58
CA GLY A 63 -6.64 13.34 -12.49
C GLY A 63 -7.93 12.55 -12.74
N ALA A 64 -8.43 12.54 -13.98
CA ALA A 64 -9.59 11.73 -14.36
C ALA A 64 -9.33 10.23 -14.25
N VAL A 65 -8.16 9.75 -14.71
CA VAL A 65 -7.76 8.34 -14.59
C VAL A 65 -7.63 7.92 -13.13
N VAL A 66 -6.91 8.71 -12.32
CA VAL A 66 -6.72 8.44 -10.88
C VAL A 66 -8.07 8.40 -10.15
N THR A 67 -8.98 9.33 -10.45
CA THR A 67 -10.33 9.34 -9.86
C THR A 67 -11.09 8.07 -10.18
N ARG A 68 -11.07 7.64 -11.44
CA ARG A 68 -11.75 6.41 -11.87
C ARG A 68 -11.19 5.18 -11.18
N LEU A 69 -9.87 5.10 -11.00
CA LEU A 69 -9.23 3.98 -10.30
C LEU A 69 -9.56 3.96 -8.79
N ARG A 70 -9.49 5.12 -8.13
CA ARG A 70 -9.89 5.28 -6.72
C ARG A 70 -11.37 4.94 -6.47
N LEU A 71 -12.20 5.09 -7.50
CA LEU A 71 -13.62 4.79 -7.47
C LEU A 71 -13.97 3.55 -8.28
N SER A 72 -13.04 2.59 -8.43
CA SER A 72 -13.36 1.28 -9.00
C SER A 72 -14.38 0.54 -8.12
N ASP A 73 -15.06 -0.47 -8.67
CA ASP A 73 -16.07 -1.20 -7.92
C ASP A 73 -15.48 -1.91 -6.68
N ASP A 74 -14.28 -2.46 -6.80
CA ASP A 74 -13.54 -3.05 -5.67
C ASP A 74 -13.22 -2.00 -4.60
N SER A 75 -12.74 -0.81 -5.01
CA SER A 75 -12.44 0.28 -4.07
C SER A 75 -13.70 0.78 -3.38
N ARG A 76 -14.80 0.95 -4.13
CA ARG A 76 -16.09 1.37 -3.55
C ARG A 76 -16.63 0.37 -2.54
N ARG A 77 -16.46 -0.92 -2.79
CA ARG A 77 -16.87 -1.98 -1.87
C ARG A 77 -16.10 -1.89 -0.55
N ILE A 78 -14.77 -1.79 -0.61
CA ILE A 78 -13.93 -1.67 0.60
C ILE A 78 -14.20 -0.34 1.33
N LEU A 79 -14.33 0.77 0.61
CA LEU A 79 -14.67 2.08 1.19
C LEU A 79 -16.05 2.08 1.86
N GLY A 80 -17.03 1.35 1.32
CA GLY A 80 -18.34 1.19 1.95
C GLY A 80 -18.29 0.39 3.26
N ILE A 81 -17.42 -0.63 3.33
CA ILE A 81 -17.16 -1.37 4.57
C ILE A 81 -16.52 -0.43 5.60
N TRP A 82 -15.49 0.32 5.22
CA TRP A 82 -14.84 1.31 6.09
C TRP A 82 -15.80 2.37 6.59
N ALA A 83 -16.62 2.96 5.73
CA ALA A 83 -17.62 3.93 6.14
C ALA A 83 -18.60 3.38 7.19
N THR A 84 -18.92 2.08 7.12
CA THR A 84 -19.77 1.42 8.13
C THR A 84 -19.02 1.18 9.43
N ILE A 85 -17.73 0.82 9.37
CA ILE A 85 -16.86 0.67 10.54
C ILE A 85 -16.69 2.01 11.24
N ASP A 86 -16.27 3.05 10.53
CA ASP A 86 -16.02 4.39 11.08
C ASP A 86 -17.26 4.93 11.79
N HIS A 87 -18.42 4.82 11.14
CA HIS A 87 -19.69 5.23 11.74
C HIS A 87 -20.06 4.41 12.99
N ALA A 88 -19.83 3.09 12.99
CA ALA A 88 -20.09 2.25 14.17
C ALA A 88 -19.15 2.57 15.36
N PHE A 89 -17.95 3.10 15.10
CA PHE A 89 -16.97 3.51 16.11
C PHE A 89 -17.04 5.01 16.44
N GLY A 90 -18.07 5.71 15.95
CA GLY A 90 -18.37 7.10 16.31
C GLY A 90 -17.52 8.13 15.58
N ASP A 91 -16.84 7.74 14.50
CA ASP A 91 -16.21 8.69 13.59
C ASP A 91 -17.23 9.11 12.52
N ASP A 92 -18.01 10.15 12.83
CA ASP A 92 -18.93 10.80 11.88
C ASP A 92 -18.18 11.73 10.91
N GLN A 93 -16.85 11.81 10.98
CA GLN A 93 -16.07 12.74 10.16
C GLN A 93 -15.84 12.17 8.77
N THR A 94 -16.80 12.46 7.89
CA THR A 94 -16.71 12.42 6.43
C THR A 94 -16.99 11.04 5.83
N ASP A 95 -18.01 10.99 4.95
CA ASP A 95 -18.24 9.85 4.05
C ASP A 95 -16.91 9.47 3.37
N ALA A 96 -16.42 8.25 3.62
CA ALA A 96 -15.13 7.77 3.10
C ALA A 96 -15.04 7.92 1.57
N LEU A 97 -16.18 7.78 0.86
CA LEU A 97 -16.24 8.02 -0.58
C LEU A 97 -16.09 9.50 -0.92
N ASP A 98 -16.67 10.39 -0.12
CA ASP A 98 -16.53 11.84 -0.29
C ASP A 98 -15.11 12.31 0.03
N SER A 99 -14.47 11.74 1.06
CA SER A 99 -13.05 11.95 1.36
C SER A 99 -12.17 11.58 0.16
N VAL A 100 -12.40 10.41 -0.45
CA VAL A 100 -11.67 9.96 -1.65
C VAL A 100 -11.90 10.89 -2.85
N ARG A 101 -13.10 11.43 -3.01
CA ARG A 101 -13.41 12.42 -4.07
C ARG A 101 -12.71 13.76 -3.87
N ARG A 102 -12.47 14.15 -2.62
CA ARG A 102 -11.78 15.40 -2.27
C ARG A 102 -10.26 15.29 -2.31
N LEU A 103 -9.70 14.08 -2.33
CA LEU A 103 -8.26 13.89 -2.44
C LEU A 103 -7.75 14.51 -3.74
N PRO A 104 -6.72 15.36 -3.69
CA PRO A 104 -6.10 15.91 -4.89
C PRO A 104 -5.70 14.79 -5.85
N THR A 105 -6.21 14.86 -7.08
CA THR A 105 -6.05 13.82 -8.12
C THR A 105 -4.84 14.07 -9.00
N ASP A 106 -4.24 15.25 -8.89
CA ASP A 106 -3.07 15.71 -9.62
C ASP A 106 -1.74 15.35 -8.93
N THR A 107 -1.79 14.54 -7.86
CA THR A 107 -0.65 14.20 -7.01
C THR A 107 0.15 12.98 -7.48
N SER A 108 -0.35 12.22 -8.47
CA SER A 108 0.36 11.05 -8.97
C SER A 108 1.38 11.40 -10.06
N PHE A 109 2.57 10.80 -10.00
CA PHE A 109 3.57 10.90 -11.07
C PHE A 109 3.27 9.92 -12.22
N GLY A 110 2.61 8.80 -11.92
CA GLY A 110 2.18 7.79 -12.88
C GLY A 110 1.07 6.91 -12.28
N VAL A 111 0.44 6.09 -13.12
CA VAL A 111 -0.49 5.06 -12.67
C VAL A 111 -0.66 3.97 -13.74
N TYR A 112 -0.66 2.71 -13.35
CA TYR A 112 -1.18 1.62 -14.19
C TYR A 112 -2.70 1.50 -14.06
N SER A 113 -3.41 1.51 -15.18
CA SER A 113 -4.85 1.28 -15.26
C SER A 113 -5.14 -0.13 -15.77
N PRO A 114 -5.62 -1.05 -14.92
CA PRO A 114 -5.99 -2.40 -15.35
C PRO A 114 -7.14 -2.41 -16.37
N ALA A 115 -8.06 -1.43 -16.29
CA ALA A 115 -9.21 -1.34 -17.19
C ALA A 115 -8.81 -0.99 -18.62
N ASP A 116 -7.73 -0.23 -18.80
CA ASP A 116 -7.23 0.16 -20.12
C ASP A 116 -5.97 -0.63 -20.53
N ASP A 117 -5.48 -1.54 -19.68
CA ASP A 117 -4.15 -2.17 -19.75
C ASP A 117 -3.05 -1.18 -20.19
N THR A 118 -3.02 -0.02 -19.53
CA THR A 118 -2.17 1.11 -19.90
C THR A 118 -1.48 1.72 -18.69
N VAL A 119 -0.17 1.94 -18.81
CA VAL A 119 0.61 2.78 -17.90
C VAL A 119 0.51 4.24 -18.35
N PHE A 120 0.03 5.10 -17.45
CA PHE A 120 -0.06 6.54 -17.67
C PHE A 120 1.04 7.25 -16.89
N ILE A 121 1.71 8.22 -17.50
CA ILE A 121 2.75 9.06 -16.88
C ILE A 121 2.33 10.54 -16.92
N ALA A 122 2.47 11.26 -15.81
CA ALA A 122 2.08 12.67 -15.71
C ALA A 122 3.23 13.59 -16.17
N ARG A 123 3.09 14.25 -17.32
CA ARG A 123 4.15 15.11 -17.89
C ARG A 123 4.57 16.24 -16.94
N ALA A 124 3.59 17.00 -16.43
CA ALA A 124 3.82 18.24 -15.69
C ALA A 124 4.56 18.05 -14.36
N ARG A 125 4.56 16.83 -13.79
CA ARG A 125 5.18 16.52 -12.50
C ARG A 125 6.63 16.09 -12.61
N LEU A 126 7.09 15.74 -13.81
CA LEU A 126 8.50 15.35 -14.03
C LEU A 126 9.42 16.57 -14.13
N ASP A 127 8.85 17.74 -14.42
CA ASP A 127 9.59 19.01 -14.51
C ASP A 127 9.88 19.64 -13.13
N THR A 128 9.29 19.12 -12.03
CA THR A 128 9.44 19.65 -10.66
C THR A 128 10.77 19.27 -9.96
N SER A 129 11.81 19.00 -10.76
CA SER A 129 13.04 18.28 -10.42
C SER A 129 13.93 18.87 -9.31
N LEU A 130 13.87 20.18 -9.03
CA LEU A 130 14.71 20.81 -7.99
C LEU A 130 14.33 20.38 -6.56
N ALA A 131 13.05 20.10 -6.30
CA ALA A 131 12.58 19.70 -4.98
C ALA A 131 13.00 18.27 -4.60
N ILE A 132 13.32 17.44 -5.59
CA ILE A 132 13.61 16.00 -5.42
C ILE A 132 15.13 15.77 -5.29
N GLY A 133 15.95 16.59 -5.95
CA GLY A 133 17.38 16.67 -5.69
C GLY A 133 18.22 17.12 -6.89
N LEU A 134 19.51 17.37 -6.64
CA LEU A 134 20.46 17.87 -7.65
C LEU A 134 20.63 16.91 -8.84
N ARG A 135 20.61 15.58 -8.61
CA ARG A 135 20.69 14.59 -9.68
C ARG A 135 19.49 14.67 -10.63
N GLU A 136 18.28 14.83 -10.10
CA GLU A 136 17.07 14.97 -10.92
C GLU A 136 17.08 16.26 -11.71
N PHE A 137 17.49 17.36 -11.07
CA PHE A 137 17.68 18.64 -11.74
C PHE A 137 18.67 18.55 -12.91
N LEU A 138 19.83 17.92 -12.69
CA LEU A 138 20.85 17.75 -13.73
C LEU A 138 20.43 16.79 -14.84
N SER A 139 19.60 15.79 -14.55
CA SER A 139 19.07 14.86 -15.57
C SER A 139 17.84 15.39 -16.31
N GLY A 140 17.32 16.57 -15.95
CA GLY A 140 16.07 17.10 -16.50
C GLY A 140 14.87 16.19 -16.21
N GLY A 141 14.84 15.55 -15.04
CA GLY A 141 13.76 14.65 -14.60
C GLY A 141 13.71 13.28 -15.29
N GLN A 142 14.72 12.91 -16.09
CA GLN A 142 14.73 11.61 -16.79
C GLN A 142 14.88 10.42 -15.85
N ALA A 143 15.72 10.54 -14.81
CA ALA A 143 15.90 9.47 -13.83
C ALA A 143 14.61 9.24 -13.02
N LEU A 144 13.94 10.32 -12.61
CA LEU A 144 12.61 10.26 -11.99
C LEU A 144 11.58 9.61 -12.92
N ALA A 145 11.55 9.97 -14.20
CA ALA A 145 10.62 9.39 -15.16
C ALA A 145 10.87 7.88 -15.33
N GLU A 146 12.12 7.43 -15.34
CA GLU A 146 12.46 6.00 -15.38
C GLU A 146 12.08 5.27 -14.09
N ILE A 147 12.27 5.88 -12.91
CA ILE A 147 11.81 5.32 -11.63
C ILE A 147 10.29 5.11 -11.65
N VAL A 148 9.53 6.15 -12.02
CA VAL A 148 8.07 6.09 -12.08
C VAL A 148 7.61 5.06 -13.11
N LEU A 149 8.18 5.08 -14.31
CA LEU A 149 7.81 4.12 -15.35
C LEU A 149 8.13 2.67 -14.93
N THR A 150 9.28 2.43 -14.28
CA THR A 150 9.64 1.10 -13.78
C THR A 150 8.63 0.61 -12.74
N HIS A 151 8.21 1.49 -11.82
CA HIS A 151 7.18 1.19 -10.82
C HIS A 151 5.86 0.79 -11.47
N GLU A 152 5.35 1.60 -12.40
CA GLU A 152 4.06 1.31 -13.05
C GLU A 152 4.12 0.10 -13.99
N LEU A 153 5.23 -0.14 -14.68
CA LEU A 153 5.42 -1.36 -15.47
C LEU A 153 5.50 -2.60 -14.58
N ALA A 154 6.01 -2.49 -13.36
CA ALA A 154 5.97 -3.59 -12.40
C ALA A 154 4.52 -3.98 -12.07
N HIS A 155 3.60 -3.02 -11.92
CA HIS A 155 2.17 -3.32 -11.75
C HIS A 155 1.56 -4.04 -12.96
N ALA A 156 1.87 -3.58 -14.17
CA ALA A 156 1.41 -4.27 -15.40
C ALA A 156 1.92 -5.71 -15.46
N TRP A 157 3.19 -5.94 -15.09
CA TRP A 157 3.78 -7.26 -15.00
C TRP A 157 3.11 -8.13 -13.93
N GLN A 158 2.94 -7.63 -12.71
CA GLN A 158 2.28 -8.34 -11.61
C GLN A 158 0.89 -8.83 -12.02
N ARG A 159 0.08 -7.95 -12.64
CA ARG A 159 -1.29 -8.26 -13.05
C ARG A 159 -1.36 -9.42 -14.05
N ARG A 160 -0.36 -9.57 -14.91
CA ARG A 160 -0.28 -10.64 -15.92
C ARG A 160 0.13 -11.99 -15.34
N HIS A 161 0.77 -12.01 -14.18
CA HIS A 161 1.36 -13.23 -13.63
C HIS A 161 0.74 -13.72 -12.32
N PHE A 162 0.06 -12.85 -11.57
CA PHE A 162 -0.43 -13.18 -10.22
C PHE A 162 -1.90 -12.81 -10.04
N ALA A 163 -2.80 -13.55 -10.70
CA ALA A 163 -4.23 -13.29 -10.62
C ALA A 163 -4.77 -13.31 -9.17
N ALA A 164 -4.23 -14.18 -8.31
CA ALA A 164 -4.63 -14.29 -6.91
C ALA A 164 -4.39 -12.99 -6.12
N LEU A 165 -3.26 -12.30 -6.37
CA LEU A 165 -2.91 -11.02 -5.73
C LEU A 165 -3.92 -9.91 -6.02
N PHE A 166 -4.67 -10.02 -7.11
CA PHE A 166 -5.67 -9.05 -7.52
C PHE A 166 -7.10 -9.60 -7.49
N ALA A 167 -7.31 -10.75 -6.84
CA ALA A 167 -8.64 -11.29 -6.67
C ALA A 167 -9.49 -10.32 -5.82
N PRO A 168 -10.74 -10.05 -6.20
CA PRO A 168 -11.63 -9.26 -5.37
C PRO A 168 -11.87 -9.94 -4.03
N THR A 169 -11.79 -9.18 -2.94
CA THR A 169 -12.14 -9.62 -1.59
C THR A 169 -13.07 -8.62 -0.91
N THR A 170 -13.83 -9.11 0.08
CA THR A 170 -14.61 -8.29 1.02
C THR A 170 -13.92 -8.20 2.38
N ASP A 171 -12.81 -8.89 2.56
CA ASP A 171 -12.01 -8.82 3.78
C ASP A 171 -11.05 -7.64 3.72
N VAL A 172 -11.16 -6.74 4.70
CA VAL A 172 -10.43 -5.47 4.71
C VAL A 172 -8.95 -5.68 5.03
N ASP A 173 -8.61 -6.64 5.89
CA ASP A 173 -7.23 -6.98 6.21
C ASP A 173 -6.55 -7.62 4.99
N GLU A 174 -7.21 -8.61 4.36
CA GLU A 174 -6.72 -9.26 3.14
C GLU A 174 -6.50 -8.24 2.03
N TRP A 175 -7.48 -7.36 1.78
CA TRP A 175 -7.32 -6.31 0.79
C TRP A 175 -6.13 -5.40 1.11
N THR A 176 -5.97 -4.99 2.37
CA THR A 176 -4.87 -4.12 2.80
C THR A 176 -3.52 -4.84 2.64
N ALA A 177 -3.44 -6.11 2.98
CA ALA A 177 -2.25 -6.95 2.82
C ALA A 177 -1.87 -7.09 1.34
N HIS A 178 -2.83 -7.38 0.46
CA HIS A 178 -2.60 -7.45 -0.98
C HIS A 178 -2.11 -6.12 -1.54
N GLN A 179 -2.73 -4.99 -1.16
CA GLN A 179 -2.26 -3.66 -1.57
C GLN A 179 -0.82 -3.39 -1.11
N ALA A 180 -0.47 -3.78 0.11
CA ALA A 180 0.89 -3.63 0.62
C ALA A 180 1.89 -4.46 -0.19
N VAL A 181 1.53 -5.69 -0.56
CA VAL A 181 2.38 -6.56 -1.40
C VAL A 181 2.54 -6.00 -2.81
N ILE A 182 1.45 -5.55 -3.44
CA ILE A 182 1.44 -4.96 -4.79
C ILE A 182 2.41 -3.78 -4.88
N GLU A 183 2.28 -2.82 -3.96
CA GLU A 183 3.13 -1.62 -3.93
C GLU A 183 4.55 -1.96 -3.52
N GLY A 184 4.73 -2.75 -2.46
CA GLY A 184 6.05 -3.13 -1.97
C GLY A 184 6.89 -3.88 -3.00
N ASP A 185 6.29 -4.79 -3.79
CA ASP A 185 6.99 -5.52 -4.84
C ASP A 185 7.36 -4.62 -6.04
N ALA A 186 6.50 -3.64 -6.38
CA ALA A 186 6.81 -2.64 -7.39
C ALA A 186 7.99 -1.76 -6.96
N GLU A 187 8.04 -1.37 -5.69
CA GLU A 187 9.17 -0.64 -5.09
C GLU A 187 10.46 -1.47 -5.08
N VAL A 188 10.40 -2.75 -4.68
CA VAL A 188 11.56 -3.67 -4.68
C VAL A 188 12.11 -3.87 -6.10
N THR A 189 11.22 -4.04 -7.08
CA THR A 189 11.57 -4.17 -8.50
C THR A 189 12.25 -2.89 -8.99
N THR A 190 11.69 -1.73 -8.66
CA THR A 190 12.25 -0.42 -9.04
C THR A 190 13.60 -0.17 -8.38
N LEU A 191 13.75 -0.47 -7.09
CA LEU A 191 15.03 -0.41 -6.37
C LEU A 191 16.09 -1.26 -7.07
N ALA A 192 15.79 -2.53 -7.34
CA ALA A 192 16.73 -3.46 -7.94
C ALA A 192 17.22 -3.00 -9.33
N LEU A 193 16.33 -2.42 -10.14
CA LEU A 193 16.67 -1.99 -11.50
C LEU A 193 17.34 -0.61 -11.55
N THR A 194 17.01 0.30 -10.62
CA THR A 194 17.51 1.68 -10.66
C THR A 194 18.76 1.91 -9.81
N GLN A 195 18.93 1.14 -8.72
CA GLN A 195 20.13 1.18 -7.88
C GLN A 195 21.11 0.05 -8.20
N HIS A 196 20.71 -0.94 -9.01
CA HIS A 196 21.49 -2.14 -9.32
C HIS A 196 21.93 -2.95 -8.08
N ALA A 197 21.28 -2.72 -6.95
CA ALA A 197 21.54 -3.34 -5.66
C ALA A 197 20.26 -3.33 -4.82
N ILE A 198 20.12 -4.34 -3.95
CA ILE A 198 19.03 -4.43 -2.97
C ILE A 198 19.55 -4.51 -1.54
N ASP A 199 20.81 -4.11 -1.29
CA ASP A 199 21.38 -4.10 0.07
C ASP A 199 20.74 -3.05 0.98
N ALA A 200 21.04 -3.13 2.29
CA ALA A 200 20.44 -2.26 3.29
C ALA A 200 20.72 -0.77 3.03
N GLY A 201 21.92 -0.42 2.57
CA GLY A 201 22.28 0.97 2.29
C GLY A 201 21.52 1.53 1.09
N ALA A 202 21.42 0.74 0.01
CA ALA A 202 20.64 1.08 -1.18
C ALA A 202 19.15 1.25 -0.85
N LEU A 203 18.60 0.35 -0.02
CA LEU A 203 17.21 0.41 0.42
C LEU A 203 16.92 1.69 1.22
N GLU A 204 17.73 2.05 2.20
CA GLU A 204 17.50 3.28 2.98
C GLU A 204 17.59 4.54 2.11
N ALA A 205 18.58 4.60 1.22
CA ALA A 205 18.73 5.73 0.31
C ALA A 205 17.52 5.88 -0.63
N TYR A 206 17.01 4.75 -1.13
CA TYR A 206 15.84 4.70 -1.98
C TYR A 206 14.56 5.12 -1.25
N LEU A 207 14.31 4.58 -0.05
CA LEU A 207 13.15 4.96 0.75
C LEU A 207 13.18 6.43 1.16
N ALA A 208 14.36 6.98 1.48
CA ALA A 208 14.52 8.41 1.74
C ALA A 208 14.19 9.26 0.51
N MET A 209 14.61 8.84 -0.69
CA MET A 209 14.23 9.48 -1.95
C MET A 209 12.71 9.39 -2.18
N ARG A 210 12.09 8.22 -2.01
CA ARG A 210 10.65 8.02 -2.15
C ARG A 210 9.82 8.91 -1.22
N ARG A 211 10.25 9.07 0.04
CA ARG A 211 9.63 10.02 0.99
C ARG A 211 9.69 11.46 0.48
N ARG A 212 10.84 11.90 -0.06
CA ARG A 212 10.96 13.25 -0.66
C ARG A 212 10.05 13.43 -1.86
N MET A 213 9.92 12.41 -2.71
CA MET A 213 8.99 12.43 -3.85
C MET A 213 7.55 12.54 -3.38
N ALA A 214 7.15 11.77 -2.36
CA ALA A 214 5.83 11.83 -1.76
C ALA A 214 5.53 13.22 -1.20
N VAL A 215 6.48 13.83 -0.47
CA VAL A 215 6.35 15.21 0.03
C VAL A 215 6.24 16.22 -1.11
N ALA A 216 7.04 16.09 -2.17
CA ALA A 216 6.95 16.96 -3.35
C ALA A 216 5.60 16.81 -4.10
N ALA A 217 4.97 15.64 -3.99
CA ALA A 217 3.60 15.39 -4.44
C ALA A 217 2.52 15.88 -3.47
N GLY A 218 2.87 16.52 -2.35
CA GLY A 218 1.92 17.00 -1.35
C GLY A 218 1.37 15.90 -0.42
N GLN A 219 2.04 14.74 -0.36
CA GLN A 219 1.71 13.68 0.57
C GLN A 219 2.47 13.85 1.90
N HIS A 220 1.98 13.18 2.95
CA HIS A 220 2.56 13.23 4.30
C HIS A 220 3.01 11.84 4.74
N PRO A 221 4.11 11.27 4.18
CA PRO A 221 4.50 9.88 4.42
C PRO A 221 4.81 9.57 5.89
N ASP A 222 5.26 10.56 6.66
CA ASP A 222 5.61 10.36 8.08
C ASP A 222 4.38 10.25 9.00
N THR A 223 3.20 10.70 8.55
CA THR A 223 1.93 10.63 9.30
C THR A 223 0.87 9.78 8.61
N ASN A 224 1.03 9.49 7.32
CA ASN A 224 0.15 8.61 6.56
C ASN A 224 0.55 7.15 6.79
N ARG A 225 -0.18 6.47 7.67
CA ARG A 225 0.08 5.08 8.01
C ARG A 225 -0.06 4.14 6.81
N ASP A 226 -1.04 4.35 5.94
CA ASP A 226 -1.25 3.50 4.76
C ASP A 226 -0.04 3.59 3.84
N TRP A 227 0.50 4.80 3.68
CA TRP A 227 1.75 5.00 2.94
C TRP A 227 2.90 4.23 3.58
N GLN A 228 3.04 4.29 4.92
CA GLN A 228 4.08 3.56 5.64
C GLN A 228 3.96 2.04 5.47
N LEU A 229 2.75 1.49 5.53
CA LEU A 229 2.55 0.06 5.31
C LEU A 229 2.97 -0.34 3.89
N ARG A 230 2.41 0.33 2.88
CA ARG A 230 2.56 -0.05 1.46
C ARG A 230 3.95 0.22 0.91
N TYR A 231 4.56 1.35 1.24
CA TYR A 231 5.79 1.82 0.60
C TYR A 231 7.04 1.64 1.45
N ASP A 232 6.91 1.58 2.78
CA ASP A 232 8.07 1.45 3.67
C ASP A 232 8.19 0.01 4.18
N ARG A 233 7.17 -0.47 4.92
CA ARG A 233 7.22 -1.78 5.59
C ARG A 233 7.18 -2.94 4.62
N ALA A 234 6.24 -2.94 3.68
CA ALA A 234 6.15 -3.99 2.69
C ALA A 234 7.39 -4.05 1.82
N THR A 235 7.92 -2.90 1.37
CA THR A 235 9.17 -2.83 0.61
C THR A 235 10.34 -3.45 1.38
N ARG A 236 10.49 -3.16 2.67
CA ARG A 236 11.52 -3.77 3.52
C ARG A 236 11.37 -5.28 3.63
N ALA A 237 10.17 -5.73 4.00
CA ALA A 237 9.86 -7.15 4.15
C ALA A 237 10.13 -7.92 2.85
N LEU A 238 9.66 -7.41 1.71
CA LEU A 238 9.85 -8.06 0.40
C LEU A 238 11.30 -7.97 -0.10
N CYS A 239 12.03 -6.90 0.24
CA CYS A 239 13.48 -6.84 0.02
C CYS A 239 14.22 -7.93 0.81
N ASP A 240 13.83 -8.19 2.06
CA ASP A 240 14.41 -9.27 2.87
C ASP A 240 14.14 -10.64 2.24
N VAL A 241 12.94 -10.87 1.69
CA VAL A 241 12.63 -12.07 0.92
C VAL A 241 13.53 -12.18 -0.32
N ALA A 242 13.64 -11.11 -1.11
CA ALA A 242 14.45 -11.12 -2.32
C ALA A 242 15.95 -11.32 -2.02
N ARG A 243 16.49 -10.68 -0.98
CA ARG A 243 17.88 -10.81 -0.54
C ARG A 243 18.19 -12.20 0.03
N GLY A 244 17.33 -12.69 0.92
CA GLY A 244 17.58 -13.93 1.66
C GLY A 244 17.24 -15.20 0.87
N ARG A 245 16.20 -15.14 0.03
CA ARG A 245 15.62 -16.32 -0.65
C ARG A 245 15.53 -16.18 -2.18
N GLY A 246 15.94 -15.03 -2.73
CA GLY A 246 15.98 -14.78 -4.16
C GLY A 246 14.62 -14.41 -4.79
N TRP A 247 14.67 -13.96 -6.04
CA TRP A 247 13.49 -13.53 -6.81
C TRP A 247 12.45 -14.63 -7.02
N ALA A 248 12.87 -15.90 -7.08
CA ALA A 248 11.95 -17.03 -7.17
C ALA A 248 11.05 -17.16 -5.92
N ALA A 249 11.61 -16.92 -4.73
CA ALA A 249 10.83 -16.92 -3.50
C ALA A 249 9.87 -15.72 -3.42
N LEU A 250 10.31 -14.54 -3.87
CA LEU A 250 9.43 -13.38 -3.97
C LEU A 250 8.28 -13.63 -4.97
N ASN A 251 8.56 -14.21 -6.13
CA ASN A 251 7.51 -14.65 -7.08
C ASN A 251 6.54 -15.66 -6.46
N ALA A 252 7.03 -16.59 -5.63
CA ALA A 252 6.18 -17.57 -4.96
C ALA A 252 5.27 -16.91 -3.90
N LEU A 253 5.77 -15.89 -3.20
CA LEU A 253 4.98 -15.06 -2.29
C LEU A 253 3.88 -14.29 -3.06
N LEU A 254 4.18 -13.68 -4.22
CA LEU A 254 3.15 -13.01 -5.02
C LEU A 254 2.08 -13.99 -5.55
N ALA A 255 2.47 -15.23 -5.83
CA ALA A 255 1.54 -16.26 -6.29
C ALA A 255 0.61 -16.77 -5.17
N ASN A 256 1.05 -16.69 -3.91
CA ASN A 256 0.30 -17.05 -2.72
C ASN A 256 0.45 -15.91 -1.70
N PRO A 257 -0.20 -14.76 -1.97
CA PRO A 257 0.01 -13.56 -1.16
C PRO A 257 -0.47 -13.79 0.28
N PRO A 258 0.15 -13.13 1.26
CA PRO A 258 -0.35 -13.11 2.62
C PRO A 258 -1.73 -12.46 2.68
N GLU A 259 -2.64 -13.10 3.42
CA GLU A 259 -4.02 -12.66 3.61
C GLU A 259 -4.19 -11.70 4.80
N THR A 260 -3.12 -11.42 5.56
CA THR A 260 -3.18 -10.54 6.73
C THR A 260 -2.07 -9.50 6.74
N THR A 261 -2.36 -8.31 7.27
CA THR A 261 -1.34 -7.27 7.45
C THR A 261 -0.28 -7.67 8.47
N ALA A 262 -0.60 -8.57 9.40
CA ALA A 262 0.40 -9.10 10.32
C ALA A 262 1.50 -9.90 9.61
N ALA A 263 1.16 -10.68 8.59
CA ALA A 263 2.15 -11.40 7.80
C ALA A 263 3.10 -10.46 7.01
N ILE A 264 2.70 -9.21 6.77
CA ILE A 264 3.57 -8.17 6.20
C ILE A 264 4.44 -7.51 7.27
N LEU A 265 3.86 -7.26 8.44
CA LEU A 265 4.53 -6.61 9.56
C LEU A 265 5.57 -7.53 10.22
N ASP A 266 5.32 -8.84 10.19
CA ASP A 266 6.21 -9.90 10.68
C ASP A 266 6.21 -11.09 9.69
N PRO A 267 7.11 -11.08 8.70
CA PRO A 267 7.22 -12.15 7.72
C PRO A 267 7.66 -13.50 8.30
N GLU A 268 8.29 -13.52 9.48
CA GLU A 268 8.67 -14.77 10.15
C GLU A 268 7.42 -15.43 10.76
N ALA A 269 6.51 -14.63 11.34
CA ALA A 269 5.22 -15.10 11.83
C ALA A 269 4.32 -15.70 10.73
N ALA A 270 4.44 -15.24 9.48
CA ALA A 270 3.67 -15.71 8.33
C ALA A 270 3.95 -17.16 7.91
N THR A 271 5.02 -17.79 8.44
CA THR A 271 5.38 -19.18 8.12
C THR A 271 4.61 -20.23 8.95
N SER A 272 3.77 -19.79 9.88
CA SER A 272 2.87 -20.65 10.65
C SER A 272 1.82 -21.29 9.73
N THR A 273 1.77 -22.63 9.70
CA THR A 273 0.79 -23.40 8.92
C THR A 273 -0.55 -23.61 9.64
N ALA A 274 -0.73 -23.05 10.84
CA ALA A 274 -2.01 -23.10 11.52
C ALA A 274 -3.00 -22.20 10.78
N THR A 275 -4.20 -22.71 10.47
CA THR A 275 -5.28 -21.88 9.96
C THR A 275 -5.70 -20.92 11.09
N ASP A 276 -5.16 -19.72 11.05
CA ASP A 276 -5.51 -18.64 11.98
C ASP A 276 -6.94 -18.11 11.73
N ALA A 277 -7.71 -18.71 10.81
CA ALA A 277 -9.10 -18.36 10.52
C ALA A 277 -10.01 -18.46 11.76
N ILE A 278 -10.74 -17.38 12.07
CA ILE A 278 -11.76 -17.37 13.12
C ILE A 278 -13.05 -17.97 12.56
N ASP A 279 -13.27 -19.25 12.82
CA ASP A 279 -14.41 -20.01 12.28
C ASP A 279 -15.70 -19.88 13.09
N GLU A 280 -15.67 -19.32 14.31
CA GLU A 280 -16.87 -19.17 15.13
C GLU A 280 -17.82 -18.16 14.46
N PRO A 281 -19.01 -18.57 14.00
CA PRO A 281 -19.92 -17.65 13.33
C PRO A 281 -20.34 -16.57 14.31
N LEU A 282 -20.07 -15.32 13.95
CA LEU A 282 -20.67 -14.18 14.61
C LEU A 282 -22.13 -14.10 14.14
N THR A 283 -23.09 -14.05 15.07
CA THR A 283 -24.51 -13.91 14.75
C THR A 283 -25.04 -12.58 15.24
N CYS A 284 -25.79 -11.89 14.38
CA CYS A 284 -26.52 -10.70 14.80
C CYS A 284 -27.64 -11.05 15.78
N PRO A 285 -27.97 -10.15 16.72
CA PRO A 285 -29.15 -10.33 17.58
C PRO A 285 -30.43 -10.42 16.74
N VAL A 286 -31.48 -11.04 17.29
CA VAL A 286 -32.78 -11.13 16.62
C VAL A 286 -33.31 -9.73 16.30
N GLY A 287 -33.74 -9.52 15.05
CA GLY A 287 -34.23 -8.23 14.57
C GLY A 287 -33.13 -7.28 14.08
N TRP A 288 -31.89 -7.76 13.98
CA TRP A 288 -30.76 -7.03 13.42
C TRP A 288 -30.23 -7.74 12.16
N ASP A 289 -29.81 -6.95 11.20
CA ASP A 289 -29.23 -7.40 9.94
C ASP A 289 -27.72 -7.20 9.97
N ARG A 290 -26.98 -8.13 9.36
CA ARG A 290 -25.52 -8.04 9.25
C ARG A 290 -25.14 -7.01 8.19
N ALA A 291 -24.42 -5.97 8.61
CA ALA A 291 -23.91 -4.93 7.72
C ALA A 291 -22.44 -5.19 7.31
N VAL A 292 -21.60 -5.61 8.27
CA VAL A 292 -20.17 -5.91 8.04
C VAL A 292 -19.81 -7.25 8.65
N ASP A 293 -18.92 -7.96 7.98
CA ASP A 293 -18.31 -9.22 8.43
C ASP A 293 -16.93 -9.35 7.76
N THR A 294 -15.88 -8.92 8.45
CA THR A 294 -14.56 -8.67 7.83
C THR A 294 -13.41 -8.81 8.84
N GLY A 295 -12.22 -9.18 8.41
CA GLY A 295 -10.98 -8.94 9.15
C GLY A 295 -10.58 -7.47 9.06
N VAL A 296 -10.13 -6.88 10.17
CA VAL A 296 -9.66 -5.48 10.23
C VAL A 296 -8.14 -5.43 10.15
N GLY A 297 -7.47 -6.38 10.79
CA GLY A 297 -6.03 -6.55 10.68
C GLY A 297 -5.19 -5.85 11.73
N ALA A 298 -4.00 -6.40 11.96
CA ALA A 298 -3.00 -5.84 12.86
C ALA A 298 -2.66 -4.37 12.56
N PHE A 299 -2.76 -3.97 11.29
CA PHE A 299 -2.46 -2.61 10.89
C PHE A 299 -3.56 -1.59 11.27
N HIS A 300 -4.85 -1.95 11.16
CA HIS A 300 -5.96 -1.01 11.37
C HIS A 300 -6.64 -1.10 12.73
N ILE A 301 -6.39 -2.16 13.50
CA ILE A 301 -6.90 -2.28 14.88
C ILE A 301 -6.39 -1.19 15.82
N PRO A 302 -5.09 -0.83 15.85
CA PRO A 302 -4.62 0.15 16.82
C PRO A 302 -5.25 1.54 16.75
N PRO A 303 -5.48 2.16 15.57
CA PRO A 303 -6.20 3.42 15.48
C PRO A 303 -7.69 3.25 15.78
N LEU A 304 -8.33 2.17 15.31
CA LEU A 304 -9.74 1.88 15.58
C LEU A 304 -10.03 1.78 17.09
N LEU A 305 -9.11 1.17 17.84
CA LEU A 305 -9.24 1.00 19.29
C LEU A 305 -8.51 2.08 20.10
N GLN A 306 -7.91 3.09 19.46
CA GLN A 306 -7.22 4.20 20.12
C GLN A 306 -6.18 3.74 21.16
N LEU A 307 -5.32 2.78 20.81
CA LEU A 307 -4.34 2.21 21.75
C LEU A 307 -3.28 3.25 22.20
N LYS A 308 -2.93 3.23 23.49
CA LYS A 308 -2.05 4.25 24.11
C LYS A 308 -0.55 4.01 23.92
N THR A 309 -0.12 2.75 23.83
CA THR A 309 1.30 2.38 23.77
C THR A 309 1.66 1.92 22.37
N GLY A 310 2.85 2.32 21.88
CA GLY A 310 3.48 1.91 20.62
C GLY A 310 2.60 0.99 19.76
N PRO A 311 1.66 1.53 18.96
CA PRO A 311 0.42 0.84 18.60
C PRO A 311 0.62 -0.50 17.88
N LEU A 312 1.78 -0.68 17.24
CA LEU A 312 2.14 -1.91 16.53
C LEU A 312 2.95 -2.88 17.38
N LEU A 313 3.64 -2.40 18.41
CA LEU A 313 4.29 -3.24 19.41
C LEU A 313 3.23 -4.01 20.22
N ALA A 314 2.06 -3.39 20.44
CA ALA A 314 0.90 -4.05 21.05
C ALA A 314 0.27 -5.13 20.16
N MET A 315 0.57 -5.13 18.85
CA MET A 315 0.09 -6.13 17.89
C MET A 315 1.10 -7.26 17.65
N ASP A 316 2.22 -7.26 18.38
CA ASP A 316 3.20 -8.34 18.33
C ASP A 316 2.54 -9.67 18.74
N GLY A 317 2.68 -10.69 17.90
CA GLY A 317 2.01 -11.97 18.05
C GLY A 317 0.52 -11.99 17.68
N TRP A 318 -0.08 -10.91 17.18
CA TRP A 318 -1.42 -10.97 16.60
C TRP A 318 -1.43 -11.87 15.36
N ARG A 319 -2.50 -12.64 15.16
CA ARG A 319 -2.60 -13.62 14.05
C ARG A 319 -3.72 -13.29 13.06
N SER A 320 -4.91 -13.04 13.59
CA SER A 320 -6.09 -12.78 12.78
C SER A 320 -7.17 -12.10 13.64
N ASP A 321 -8.17 -11.54 12.97
CA ASP A 321 -9.37 -11.06 13.62
C ASP A 321 -10.62 -11.18 12.75
N ARG A 322 -11.77 -10.92 13.39
CA ARG A 322 -13.06 -10.84 12.74
C ARG A 322 -13.91 -9.80 13.44
N LEU A 323 -14.36 -8.80 12.69
CA LEU A 323 -15.31 -7.78 13.10
C LEU A 323 -16.65 -8.04 12.41
N GLN A 324 -17.70 -8.21 13.21
CA GLN A 324 -19.08 -8.17 12.74
C GLN A 324 -19.77 -6.91 13.24
N ILE A 325 -20.44 -6.20 12.34
CA ILE A 325 -21.33 -5.08 12.66
C ILE A 325 -22.74 -5.43 12.19
N CYS A 326 -23.70 -5.25 13.07
CA CYS A 326 -25.12 -5.44 12.82
C CYS A 326 -25.85 -4.10 12.94
N VAL A 327 -26.83 -3.90 12.08
CA VAL A 327 -27.71 -2.73 12.05
C VAL A 327 -29.15 -3.13 12.25
N ARG A 328 -29.95 -2.24 12.84
CA ARG A 328 -31.40 -2.43 12.90
C ARG A 328 -32.07 -1.60 11.82
N ALA A 329 -32.96 -2.20 11.04
CA ALA A 329 -33.73 -1.50 10.02
C ALA A 329 -34.38 -0.23 10.59
N GLU A 330 -34.33 0.86 9.82
CA GLU A 330 -34.92 2.17 10.15
C GLU A 330 -34.37 2.82 11.45
N SER A 331 -33.20 2.38 11.91
CA SER A 331 -32.52 2.88 13.11
C SER A 331 -31.09 3.27 12.80
N SER A 332 -30.55 4.25 13.53
CA SER A 332 -29.10 4.53 13.58
C SER A 332 -28.39 3.69 14.66
N ASP A 333 -28.97 2.57 15.06
CA ASP A 333 -28.43 1.73 16.13
C ASP A 333 -27.46 0.71 15.51
N PHE A 334 -26.31 0.53 16.16
CA PHE A 334 -25.29 -0.45 15.81
C PHE A 334 -25.04 -1.41 16.97
N ALA A 335 -24.75 -2.65 16.64
CA ALA A 335 -24.18 -3.65 17.55
C ALA A 335 -22.94 -4.23 16.87
N TRP A 336 -21.86 -4.44 17.61
CA TRP A 336 -20.65 -5.03 17.04
C TRP A 336 -20.01 -6.06 17.95
N ARG A 337 -19.37 -7.05 17.31
CA ARG A 337 -18.57 -8.08 17.99
C ARG A 337 -17.23 -8.19 17.27
N TRP A 338 -16.16 -8.16 18.05
CA TRP A 338 -14.80 -8.34 17.55
C TRP A 338 -14.16 -9.55 18.22
N GLN A 339 -13.58 -10.44 17.41
CA GLN A 339 -12.81 -11.59 17.85
C GLN A 339 -11.39 -11.50 17.29
N SER A 340 -10.38 -11.84 18.09
CA SER A 340 -8.98 -11.90 17.64
C SER A 340 -8.30 -13.18 18.09
N ARG A 341 -7.31 -13.63 17.31
CA ARG A 341 -6.38 -14.70 17.67
C ARG A 341 -4.96 -14.19 17.81
N TRP A 342 -4.22 -14.84 18.69
CA TRP A 342 -2.86 -14.45 19.09
C TRP A 342 -1.95 -15.68 19.08
N ALA A 343 -0.65 -15.44 18.98
CA ALA A 343 0.37 -16.49 18.97
C ALA A 343 0.39 -17.28 20.29
N ASP A 344 0.16 -16.58 21.40
CA ASP A 344 0.11 -17.15 22.75
C ASP A 344 -0.63 -16.22 23.73
N ASP A 345 -0.86 -16.73 24.94
CA ASP A 345 -1.51 -15.98 26.04
C ASP A 345 -0.73 -14.71 26.43
N ALA A 346 0.59 -14.69 26.28
CA ALA A 346 1.40 -13.53 26.65
C ALA A 346 1.25 -12.39 25.63
N ALA A 347 1.10 -12.70 24.34
CA ALA A 347 0.80 -11.73 23.29
C ALA A 347 -0.59 -11.11 23.49
N ALA A 348 -1.59 -11.95 23.76
CA ALA A 348 -2.94 -11.50 24.12
C ALA A 348 -2.96 -10.56 25.34
N GLU A 349 -2.20 -10.90 26.39
CA GLU A 349 -2.12 -10.06 27.60
C GLU A 349 -1.41 -8.73 27.33
N ARG A 350 -0.33 -8.72 26.51
CA ARG A 350 0.34 -7.48 26.10
C ARG A 350 -0.63 -6.52 25.41
N PHE A 351 -1.46 -7.04 24.51
CA PHE A 351 -2.49 -6.26 23.85
C PHE A 351 -3.55 -5.74 24.82
N HIS A 352 -4.02 -6.61 25.73
CA HIS A 352 -4.99 -6.21 26.75
C HIS A 352 -4.48 -5.04 27.61
N MET A 353 -3.21 -5.11 28.03
CA MET A 353 -2.55 -4.08 28.82
C MET A 353 -2.27 -2.78 28.04
N ALA A 354 -2.20 -2.83 26.70
CA ALA A 354 -1.97 -1.65 25.88
C ALA A 354 -3.18 -0.69 25.86
N GLY A 355 -4.38 -1.22 26.12
CA GLY A 355 -5.63 -0.54 26.50
C GLY A 355 -6.16 0.54 25.53
N PRO A 356 -7.46 0.49 25.14
CA PRO A 356 -8.15 1.64 24.56
C PRO A 356 -8.21 2.83 25.52
N ILE A 357 -8.33 4.06 25.02
CA ILE A 357 -8.67 5.24 25.85
C ILE A 357 -10.09 5.07 26.41
N GLY A 358 -10.19 4.45 27.59
CA GLY A 358 -11.45 4.32 28.34
C GLY A 358 -11.30 3.64 29.70
N ASP A 359 -10.09 3.62 30.25
CA ASP A 359 -9.76 2.86 31.45
C ASP A 359 -10.15 3.62 32.73
N ASP A 360 -11.45 3.58 33.04
CA ASP A 360 -11.97 3.68 34.40
C ASP A 360 -12.39 2.30 34.94
N GLY A 361 -11.73 1.21 34.49
CA GLY A 361 -12.02 -0.15 34.94
C GLY A 361 -13.44 -0.62 34.60
N ARG A 362 -14.14 0.11 33.72
CA ARG A 362 -15.37 -0.31 33.06
C ARG A 362 -15.02 -0.46 31.59
N GLN A 363 -15.31 -1.61 31.01
CA GLN A 363 -15.54 -1.70 29.57
C GLN A 363 -16.50 -0.56 29.17
N GLN A 364 -15.99 0.55 28.65
CA GLN A 364 -16.77 1.49 27.86
C GLN A 364 -16.85 0.96 26.43
N CYS A 365 -17.40 -0.25 26.29
CA CYS A 365 -18.33 -0.52 25.21
C CYS A 365 -19.69 -0.05 25.74
N GLY A 366 -20.45 0.68 24.92
CA GLY A 366 -21.59 1.52 25.32
C GLY A 366 -22.58 0.94 26.34
N ARG A 367 -23.44 1.80 26.89
CA ARG A 367 -24.35 1.62 28.06
C ARG A 367 -25.23 0.35 28.14
N ASP A 368 -25.13 -0.60 27.23
CA ASP A 368 -25.71 -1.95 27.29
C ASP A 368 -24.62 -3.02 27.11
N ARG A 369 -24.21 -3.68 28.20
CA ARG A 369 -23.19 -4.75 28.23
C ARG A 369 -23.52 -5.96 27.35
N ASP A 370 -24.79 -6.13 26.97
CA ASP A 370 -25.22 -7.27 26.14
C ASP A 370 -25.12 -6.97 24.63
N ARG A 371 -24.80 -5.74 24.21
CA ARG A 371 -24.85 -5.33 22.78
C ARG A 371 -23.49 -5.23 22.08
N ASN A 372 -22.42 -4.91 22.79
CA ASN A 372 -21.09 -4.68 22.21
C ASN A 372 -20.03 -5.45 23.02
N ALA A 373 -19.33 -6.39 22.36
CA ALA A 373 -18.37 -7.26 23.04
C ALA A 373 -17.10 -7.52 22.21
N ALA A 374 -15.94 -7.33 22.82
CA ALA A 374 -14.66 -7.82 22.32
C ALA A 374 -14.31 -9.14 23.02
N ARG A 375 -13.91 -10.16 22.25
CA ARG A 375 -13.49 -11.47 22.79
C ARG A 375 -12.13 -11.85 22.22
N ILE A 376 -11.17 -12.11 23.10
CA ILE A 376 -9.87 -12.65 22.72
C ILE A 376 -9.98 -14.18 22.71
N LEU A 377 -9.72 -14.79 21.55
CA LEU A 377 -9.63 -16.23 21.38
C LEU A 377 -8.16 -16.65 21.56
N ARG A 378 -7.97 -17.73 22.30
CA ARG A 378 -6.66 -18.33 22.55
C ARG A 378 -6.38 -19.44 21.56
#